data_AF-A0A7V2L8V9-F1
#
_entry.id   AF-A0A7V2L8V9-F1
#
_cell.length_a   1.000
_cell.length_b   1.000
_cell.length_c   1.000
_cell.angle_alpha   90.00
_cell.angle_beta   90.00
_cell.angle_gamma   90.00
#
_symmetry.space_group_name_H-M   'P 1'
#
loop_
_entity.id
_entity.type
_entity.pdbx_description
1 polymer ?
#
loop_
_entity_poly.entity_id
_entity_poly.type
_entity_poly.pdbx_seq_one_letter_code
_entity_poly.pdbx_strand_id
1 'polypeptide(L)'
;MESFRRVASWSGYVHTRYRDPARWDRMNRSEQMRGYQGGYLIGFIIVTVVALRTTIFYHGRVSLVLVTSLLAIYSLMYILEPWFSFRFRWYKFFYFPLQTCAVIALTNLRPFIDVSSLLYIPLCIQIMRAFSRRAAIVWLIFYVALLTLTLMLGLGWLEGLALVLLFLAVCAFLISYDLLYLRTQADQAESERLLTDLQSAHQKLQEYAIQAKELAAARERNRLARELHDSVSQVIFGITLTAQSARLFMEREPSRVTDQIDRLQEMTSGALSQLRSLISELHPQ
;
A
#
# COMPACT_ATOMS: atom_id res chain seq x y z
N MET A 1 -23.80 28.70 -30.79
CA MET A 1 -22.33 28.56 -30.69
C MET A 1 -21.77 28.89 -29.30
N GLU A 2 -22.55 28.73 -28.21
CA GLU A 2 -22.12 29.09 -26.84
C GLU A 2 -22.11 27.90 -25.85
N SER A 3 -22.48 26.70 -26.27
CA SER A 3 -22.52 25.51 -25.39
C SER A 3 -21.22 24.70 -25.32
N PHE A 4 -20.21 25.03 -26.15
CA PHE A 4 -18.97 24.24 -26.25
C PHE A 4 -17.80 24.76 -25.40
N ARG A 5 -17.95 25.90 -24.71
CA ARG A 5 -16.88 26.48 -23.85
C ARG A 5 -16.90 26.04 -22.39
N ARG A 6 -17.90 25.24 -21.95
CA ARG A 6 -18.02 24.81 -20.53
C ARG A 6 -17.39 23.46 -20.20
N VAL A 7 -16.82 22.76 -21.18
CA VAL A 7 -16.20 21.42 -20.95
C VAL A 7 -14.69 21.50 -20.70
N ALA A 8 -14.04 22.65 -20.97
CA ALA A 8 -12.59 22.81 -20.84
C ALA A 8 -12.10 23.27 -19.44
N SER A 9 -12.99 23.49 -18.46
CA SER A 9 -12.61 23.99 -17.13
C SER A 9 -12.43 22.94 -16.04
N TRP A 10 -12.55 21.64 -16.36
CA TRP A 10 -12.36 20.55 -15.39
C TRP A 10 -10.96 19.89 -15.43
N SER A 11 -10.04 20.41 -16.24
CA SER A 11 -8.63 19.96 -16.31
C SER A 11 -7.72 20.70 -15.31
N GLY A 12 -8.26 21.10 -14.15
CA GLY A 12 -7.62 22.03 -13.22
C GLY A 12 -7.37 21.54 -11.80
N TYR A 13 -7.59 20.25 -11.51
CA TYR A 13 -7.37 19.71 -10.17
C TYR A 13 -6.84 18.28 -10.23
N VAL A 14 -5.52 18.12 -10.27
CA VAL A 14 -4.81 17.40 -9.20
C VAL A 14 -3.42 18.02 -9.09
N HIS A 15 -3.27 18.79 -8.02
CA HIS A 15 -2.01 19.33 -7.55
C HIS A 15 -0.90 18.28 -7.52
N THR A 16 0.22 18.67 -8.12
CA THR A 16 1.57 18.37 -7.67
C THR A 16 1.67 18.45 -6.14
N ARG A 17 1.38 17.34 -5.45
CA ARG A 17 1.70 17.22 -4.03
C ARG A 17 3.19 16.98 -3.92
N TYR A 18 3.86 18.11 -3.78
CA TYR A 18 5.19 18.28 -3.21
C TYR A 18 5.51 17.13 -2.26
N ARG A 19 6.61 16.44 -2.60
CA ARG A 19 7.35 15.50 -1.79
C ARG A 19 7.60 16.15 -0.42
N ASP A 20 6.70 15.91 0.54
CA ASP A 20 6.78 16.49 1.87
C ASP A 20 7.75 15.64 2.71
N PRO A 21 8.99 16.09 2.96
CA PRO A 21 9.97 15.31 3.71
C PRO A 21 9.54 15.06 5.17
N ALA A 22 8.57 15.81 5.69
CA ALA A 22 8.06 15.68 7.05
C ALA A 22 7.02 14.55 7.24
N ARG A 23 6.53 13.92 6.16
CA ARG A 23 5.58 12.79 6.24
C ARG A 23 6.27 11.46 6.53
N TRP A 24 7.49 11.29 6.04
CA TRP A 24 8.40 10.18 6.36
C TRP A 24 8.78 10.09 7.84
N ASP A 25 8.65 11.20 8.58
CA ASP A 25 8.99 11.27 10.00
C ASP A 25 7.83 10.81 10.91
N ARG A 26 6.60 10.69 10.37
CA ARG A 26 5.37 10.36 11.15
C ARG A 26 4.80 8.96 10.89
N MET A 27 4.92 8.42 9.67
CA MET A 27 4.91 6.97 9.41
C MET A 27 6.34 6.49 9.66
N ASN A 28 6.76 5.93 10.80
CA ASN A 28 6.45 4.55 11.14
C ASN A 28 7.24 4.13 12.39
N ARG A 29 6.99 4.73 13.57
CA ARG A 29 7.66 4.22 14.79
C ARG A 29 7.26 2.76 15.10
N SER A 30 6.12 2.29 14.57
CA SER A 30 5.59 0.93 14.69
C SER A 30 6.08 -0.03 13.59
N GLU A 31 6.15 0.37 12.31
CA GLU A 31 6.68 -0.53 11.26
C GLU A 31 8.21 -0.61 11.28
N GLN A 32 8.88 0.47 11.71
CA GLN A 32 10.30 0.46 12.08
C GLN A 32 10.58 -0.45 13.30
N MET A 33 9.57 -0.95 14.02
CA MET A 33 9.79 -2.01 15.02
C MET A 33 9.72 -3.42 14.43
N ARG A 34 9.00 -3.63 13.31
CA ARG A 34 8.79 -4.96 12.70
C ARG A 34 9.97 -5.41 11.84
N GLY A 35 10.54 -4.53 11.02
CA GLY A 35 11.77 -4.83 10.26
C GLY A 35 12.98 -5.16 11.12
N TYR A 36 13.05 -4.54 12.30
CA TYR A 36 14.18 -4.61 13.19
C TYR A 36 14.17 -5.83 14.12
N GLN A 37 13.12 -6.65 14.12
CA GLN A 37 13.17 -7.97 14.76
C GLN A 37 14.31 -8.82 14.17
N GLY A 38 14.59 -8.68 12.86
CA GLY A 38 15.73 -9.31 12.21
C GLY A 38 17.09 -8.88 12.78
N GLY A 39 17.26 -7.59 13.07
CA GLY A 39 18.50 -7.07 13.68
C GLY A 39 18.76 -7.62 15.08
N TYR A 40 17.71 -7.81 15.89
CA TYR A 40 17.83 -8.46 17.20
C TYR A 40 18.18 -9.94 17.10
N LEU A 41 17.58 -10.65 16.14
CA LEU A 41 17.92 -12.05 15.87
C LEU A 41 19.41 -12.20 15.51
N ILE A 42 19.94 -11.32 14.65
CA ILE A 42 21.38 -11.29 14.32
C ILE A 42 22.21 -11.05 15.58
N GLY A 43 21.81 -10.10 16.43
CA GLY A 43 22.49 -9.84 17.70
C GLY A 43 22.50 -11.05 18.64
N PHE A 44 21.38 -11.76 18.79
CA PHE A 44 21.30 -12.98 19.60
C PHE A 44 22.17 -14.11 19.05
N ILE A 45 22.20 -14.28 17.73
CA ILE A 45 23.07 -15.27 17.08
C ILE A 45 24.53 -14.92 17.37
N ILE A 46 24.94 -13.66 17.18
CA ILE A 46 26.30 -13.20 17.46
C ILE A 46 26.68 -13.45 18.92
N VAL A 47 25.84 -13.02 19.87
CA VAL A 47 26.10 -13.22 21.31
C VAL A 47 26.25 -14.69 21.66
N THR A 48 25.42 -15.56 21.06
CA THR A 48 25.50 -17.01 21.25
C THR A 48 26.80 -17.60 20.71
N VAL A 49 27.21 -17.17 19.50
CA VAL A 49 28.49 -17.58 18.90
C VAL A 49 29.67 -17.13 19.75
N VAL A 50 29.65 -15.88 20.24
CA VAL A 50 30.68 -15.35 21.14
C VAL A 50 30.72 -16.14 22.44
N ALA A 51 29.57 -16.46 23.04
CA ALA A 51 29.48 -17.23 24.28
C ALA A 51 30.08 -18.63 24.12
N LEU A 52 29.70 -19.34 23.05
CA LEU A 52 30.18 -20.69 22.77
C LEU A 52 31.69 -20.70 22.56
N ARG A 53 32.20 -19.85 21.66
CA ARG A 53 33.63 -19.80 21.32
C ARG A 53 34.49 -19.38 22.51
N THR A 54 34.01 -18.42 23.29
CA THR A 54 34.67 -17.95 24.51
C THR A 54 34.76 -19.07 25.55
N THR A 55 33.68 -19.82 25.76
CA THR A 55 33.65 -20.93 26.73
C THR A 55 34.62 -22.04 26.35
N ILE A 56 34.70 -22.39 25.06
CA ILE A 56 35.64 -23.40 24.55
C ILE A 56 37.08 -22.94 24.72
N PHE A 57 37.38 -21.69 24.36
CA PHE A 57 38.76 -21.19 24.35
C PHE A 57 39.33 -20.92 25.75
N TYR A 58 38.49 -20.43 26.66
CA TYR A 58 38.87 -20.20 28.06
C TYR A 58 38.72 -21.43 28.95
N HIS A 59 38.34 -22.59 28.39
CA HIS A 59 38.18 -23.82 29.15
C HIS A 59 39.47 -24.15 29.92
N GLY A 60 39.35 -24.36 31.24
CA GLY A 60 40.49 -24.62 32.12
C GLY A 60 41.30 -23.39 32.56
N ARG A 61 40.90 -22.16 32.21
CA ARG A 61 41.56 -20.92 32.65
C ARG A 61 40.78 -20.20 33.76
N VAL A 62 41.51 -19.57 34.70
CA VAL A 62 40.92 -18.76 35.80
C VAL A 62 40.08 -17.59 35.28
N SER A 63 40.42 -17.04 34.12
CA SER A 63 39.68 -15.95 33.48
C SER A 63 38.31 -16.35 32.93
N LEU A 64 37.97 -17.65 32.85
CA LEU A 64 36.69 -18.12 32.32
C LEU A 64 35.50 -17.53 33.07
N VAL A 65 35.54 -17.55 34.41
CA VAL A 65 34.44 -17.04 35.26
C VAL A 65 34.22 -15.55 35.03
N LEU A 66 35.30 -14.79 34.89
CA LEU A 66 35.23 -13.34 34.67
C LEU A 66 34.67 -13.01 33.27
N VAL A 67 35.13 -13.71 32.24
CA VAL A 67 34.68 -13.47 30.86
C VAL A 67 33.21 -13.89 30.70
N THR A 68 32.79 -15.02 31.25
CA THR A 68 31.38 -15.45 31.18
C THR A 68 30.47 -14.54 31.99
N SER A 69 30.92 -14.03 33.14
CA SER A 69 30.16 -13.05 33.94
C SER A 69 29.96 -11.73 33.19
N LEU A 70 31.02 -11.19 32.59
CA LEU A 70 30.93 -9.97 31.78
C LEU A 70 30.05 -10.16 30.54
N LEU A 71 30.15 -11.31 29.88
CA LEU A 71 29.31 -11.63 28.74
C LEU A 71 27.85 -11.77 29.15
N ALA A 72 27.56 -12.42 30.29
CA ALA A 72 26.20 -12.52 30.82
C ALA A 72 25.62 -11.14 31.16
N ILE A 73 26.42 -10.23 31.72
CA ILE A 73 26.03 -8.84 31.96
C ILE A 73 25.69 -8.14 30.63
N TYR A 74 26.55 -8.28 29.61
CA TYR A 74 26.29 -7.72 28.28
C TYR A 74 24.99 -8.28 27.67
N SER A 75 24.78 -9.59 27.73
CA SER A 75 23.57 -10.25 27.22
C SER A 75 22.31 -9.82 27.97
N LEU A 76 22.39 -9.71 29.30
CA LEU A 76 21.28 -9.25 30.13
C LEU A 76 20.92 -7.80 29.79
N MET A 77 21.92 -6.93 29.65
CA MET A 77 21.71 -5.56 29.19
C MET A 77 21.07 -5.52 27.80
N TYR A 78 21.52 -6.36 26.87
CA TYR A 78 20.97 -6.46 25.52
C TYR A 78 19.49 -6.86 25.51
N ILE A 79 19.09 -7.81 26.37
CA ILE A 79 17.70 -8.28 26.50
C ILE A 79 16.81 -7.24 27.18
N LEU A 80 17.34 -6.51 28.16
CA LEU A 80 16.59 -5.51 28.92
C LEU A 80 16.43 -4.18 28.17
N GLU A 81 17.23 -3.94 27.14
CA GLU A 81 17.26 -2.69 26.38
C GLU A 81 15.90 -2.27 25.78
N PRO A 82 15.08 -3.16 25.19
CA PRO A 82 13.72 -2.84 24.79
C PRO A 82 12.87 -2.33 25.96
N TRP A 83 12.93 -2.97 27.13
CA TRP A 83 12.11 -2.61 28.30
C TRP A 83 12.47 -1.24 28.87
N PHE A 84 13.77 -0.94 29.01
CA PHE A 84 14.25 0.37 29.46
C PHE A 84 13.95 1.49 28.46
N SER A 85 13.97 1.17 27.16
CA SER A 85 13.71 2.16 26.09
C SER A 85 12.29 2.74 26.13
N PHE A 86 11.33 1.97 26.63
CA PHE A 86 9.94 2.41 26.79
C PHE A 86 9.72 3.29 28.03
N ARG A 87 10.52 3.12 29.09
CA ARG A 87 10.24 3.73 30.41
C ARG A 87 10.90 5.09 30.62
N PHE A 88 12.12 5.28 30.12
CA PHE A 88 12.92 6.49 30.36
C PHE A 88 13.61 6.96 29.08
N ARG A 89 13.65 8.28 28.80
CA ARG A 89 14.35 8.82 27.61
C ARG A 89 15.87 8.98 27.80
N TRP A 90 16.33 9.11 29.05
CA TRP A 90 17.74 9.36 29.39
C TRP A 90 18.57 8.06 29.56
N TYR A 91 17.95 6.89 29.48
CA TYR A 91 18.64 5.58 29.63
C TYR A 91 19.83 5.44 28.68
N LYS A 92 19.73 6.01 27.47
CA LYS A 92 20.74 5.93 26.41
C LYS A 92 22.10 6.47 26.87
N PHE A 93 22.12 7.51 27.70
CA PHE A 93 23.37 8.13 28.16
C PHE A 93 24.13 7.27 29.17
N PHE A 94 23.45 6.39 29.90
CA PHE A 94 24.10 5.47 30.84
C PHE A 94 24.32 4.08 30.22
N TYR A 95 23.34 3.61 29.46
CA TYR A 95 23.33 2.28 28.86
C TYR A 95 24.46 2.10 27.84
N PHE A 96 24.59 3.01 26.86
CA PHE A 96 25.58 2.83 25.78
C PHE A 96 27.01 2.89 26.31
N PRO A 97 27.43 3.88 27.13
CA PRO A 97 28.78 3.88 27.70
C PRO A 97 29.07 2.65 28.55
N LEU A 98 28.12 2.22 29.38
CA LEU A 98 28.29 1.02 30.22
C LEU A 98 28.48 -0.23 29.36
N GLN A 99 27.70 -0.37 28.29
CA GLN A 99 27.81 -1.49 27.36
C GLN A 99 29.10 -1.42 26.52
N THR A 100 29.55 -0.23 26.12
CA THR A 100 30.86 -0.04 25.47
C THR A 100 31.99 -0.45 26.41
N CYS A 101 31.96 -0.02 27.68
CA CYS A 101 32.95 -0.42 28.67
C CYS A 101 32.99 -1.94 28.86
N ALA A 102 31.84 -2.61 28.89
CA ALA A 102 31.77 -4.07 28.96
C ALA A 102 32.41 -4.73 27.74
N VAL A 103 32.16 -4.22 26.52
CA VAL A 103 32.78 -4.74 25.30
C VAL A 103 34.30 -4.51 25.29
N ILE A 104 34.77 -3.31 25.65
CA ILE A 104 36.21 -3.01 25.76
C ILE A 104 36.88 -3.94 26.77
N ALA A 105 36.26 -4.16 27.93
CA ALA A 105 36.77 -5.08 28.93
C ALA A 105 36.85 -6.50 28.37
N LEU A 106 35.80 -6.99 27.72
CA LEU A 106 35.76 -8.32 27.11
C LEU A 106 36.79 -8.51 25.98
N THR A 107 37.09 -7.47 25.20
CA THR A 107 38.05 -7.55 24.10
C THR A 107 39.50 -7.42 24.56
N ASN A 108 39.78 -6.69 25.64
CA ASN A 108 41.14 -6.46 26.13
C ASN A 108 41.62 -7.50 27.17
N LEU A 109 40.75 -8.42 27.60
CA LEU A 109 41.16 -9.53 28.45
C LEU A 109 42.16 -10.43 27.70
N ARG A 110 43.30 -10.71 28.36
CA ARG A 110 44.32 -11.61 27.80
C ARG A 110 43.98 -13.07 28.13
N PRO A 111 44.18 -14.01 27.19
CA PRO A 111 44.60 -13.84 25.79
C PRO A 111 43.56 -13.14 24.90
N PHE A 112 44.04 -12.28 24.00
CA PHE A 112 43.19 -11.56 23.06
C PHE A 112 42.44 -12.56 22.15
N ILE A 113 41.14 -12.34 21.99
CA ILE A 113 40.27 -13.15 21.14
C ILE A 113 39.46 -12.23 20.23
N ASP A 114 39.62 -12.44 18.93
CA ASP A 114 39.01 -11.66 17.86
C ASP A 114 37.48 -11.75 17.89
N VAL A 115 36.96 -12.87 18.42
CA VAL A 115 35.53 -13.17 18.46
C VAL A 115 34.78 -12.21 19.39
N SER A 116 35.41 -11.68 20.45
CA SER A 116 34.79 -10.66 21.30
C SER A 116 34.49 -9.36 20.53
N SER A 117 35.26 -9.08 19.45
CA SER A 117 35.05 -7.91 18.59
C SER A 117 33.73 -7.98 17.79
N LEU A 118 33.12 -9.18 17.65
CA LEU A 118 31.80 -9.29 17.04
C LEU A 118 30.69 -8.57 17.83
N LEU A 119 30.90 -8.34 19.13
CA LEU A 119 29.94 -7.62 19.99
C LEU A 119 29.79 -6.12 19.64
N TYR A 120 30.68 -5.58 18.79
CA TYR A 120 30.49 -4.24 18.22
C TYR A 120 29.35 -4.19 17.18
N ILE A 121 29.04 -5.29 16.49
CA ILE A 121 27.97 -5.32 15.47
C ILE A 121 26.58 -5.08 16.11
N PRO A 122 26.17 -5.81 17.17
CA PRO A 122 24.90 -5.53 17.84
C PRO A 122 24.82 -4.10 18.40
N LEU A 123 25.95 -3.54 18.87
CA LEU A 123 26.05 -2.17 19.35
C LEU A 123 25.77 -1.14 18.24
N CYS A 124 26.29 -1.34 17.03
CA CYS A 124 26.01 -0.49 15.87
C CYS A 124 24.51 -0.51 15.52
N ILE A 125 23.88 -1.69 15.55
CA ILE A 125 22.43 -1.84 15.30
C ILE A 125 21.62 -1.08 16.37
N GLN A 126 22.00 -1.19 17.65
CA GLN A 126 21.30 -0.50 18.75
C GLN A 126 21.38 1.03 18.67
N ILE A 127 22.53 1.59 18.28
CA ILE A 127 22.67 3.04 18.09
C ILE A 127 21.73 3.55 17.01
N MET A 128 21.63 2.84 15.90
CA MET A 128 20.83 3.26 14.75
C MET A 128 19.34 3.37 15.12
N ARG A 129 18.90 2.60 16.14
CA ARG A 129 17.56 2.69 16.73
C ARG A 129 17.44 3.78 17.79
N ALA A 130 18.44 3.89 18.65
CA ALA A 130 18.35 4.74 19.83
C ALA A 130 18.57 6.23 19.51
N PHE A 131 19.34 6.57 18.49
CA PHE A 131 19.71 7.95 18.18
C PHE A 131 19.15 8.43 16.84
N SER A 132 19.05 9.74 16.66
CA SER A 132 18.73 10.34 15.36
C SER A 132 19.85 10.03 14.35
N ARG A 133 19.55 10.03 13.05
CA ARG A 133 20.53 9.67 11.99
C ARG A 133 21.88 10.38 12.13
N ARG A 134 21.90 11.66 12.50
CA ARG A 134 23.14 12.43 12.69
C ARG A 134 23.96 11.95 13.89
N ALA A 135 23.30 11.78 15.04
CA ALA A 135 23.96 11.27 16.25
C ALA A 135 24.40 9.81 16.08
N ALA A 136 23.62 9.00 15.36
CA ALA A 136 23.96 7.62 15.07
C ALA A 136 25.25 7.50 14.23
N ILE A 137 25.44 8.37 13.24
CA ILE A 137 26.68 8.41 12.43
C ILE A 137 27.89 8.74 13.31
N VAL A 138 27.78 9.71 14.23
CA VAL A 138 28.87 10.07 15.15
C VAL A 138 29.26 8.88 16.03
N TRP A 139 28.26 8.21 16.61
CA TRP A 139 28.49 7.02 17.44
C TRP A 139 29.03 5.82 16.64
N LEU A 140 28.60 5.66 15.39
CA LEU A 140 29.12 4.63 14.49
C LEU A 140 30.61 4.85 14.20
N ILE A 141 31.00 6.09 13.88
CA ILE A 141 32.41 6.46 13.66
C ILE A 141 33.23 6.18 14.93
N PHE A 142 32.69 6.53 16.11
CA PHE A 142 33.34 6.25 17.38
C PHE A 142 33.57 4.75 17.61
N TYR A 143 32.57 3.90 17.38
CA TYR A 143 32.74 2.44 17.53
C TYR A 143 33.65 1.82 16.49
N VAL A 144 33.64 2.31 15.24
CA VAL A 144 34.60 1.88 14.22
C VAL A 144 36.03 2.23 14.63
N ALA A 145 36.26 3.45 15.14
CA ALA A 145 37.57 3.87 15.62
C ALA A 145 38.03 3.02 16.81
N LEU A 146 37.13 2.76 17.76
CA LEU A 146 37.39 1.94 18.94
C LEU A 146 37.69 0.47 18.58
N LEU A 147 36.93 -0.11 17.63
CA LEU A 147 37.16 -1.45 17.09
C LEU A 147 38.52 -1.53 16.38
N THR A 148 38.86 -0.51 15.58
CA THR A 148 40.17 -0.40 14.92
C THR A 148 41.30 -0.38 15.94
N LEU A 149 41.22 0.49 16.94
CA LEU A 149 42.22 0.59 18.00
C LEU A 149 42.39 -0.74 18.75
N THR A 150 41.27 -1.39 19.09
CA THR A 150 41.26 -2.66 19.82
C THR A 150 41.95 -3.78 19.03
N LEU A 151 41.65 -3.91 17.74
CA LEU A 151 42.21 -4.96 16.88
C LEU A 151 43.70 -4.72 16.57
N MET A 152 44.10 -3.47 16.33
CA MET A 152 45.50 -3.11 16.07
C MET A 152 46.41 -3.39 17.25
N LEU A 153 45.94 -3.10 18.47
CA LEU A 153 46.70 -3.36 19.70
C LEU A 153 46.70 -4.84 20.10
N GLY A 154 45.65 -5.59 19.75
CA GLY A 154 45.49 -7.00 20.11
C GLY A 154 46.23 -7.99 19.21
N LEU A 155 46.12 -7.81 17.89
CA LEU A 155 46.59 -8.76 16.87
C LEU A 155 47.76 -8.22 16.02
N GLY A 156 48.12 -6.96 16.22
CA GLY A 156 49.07 -6.25 15.36
C GLY A 156 48.42 -5.66 14.11
N TRP A 157 49.24 -4.98 13.32
CA TRP A 157 48.76 -4.05 12.30
C TRP A 157 48.13 -4.73 11.09
N LEU A 158 48.74 -5.80 10.58
CA LEU A 158 48.27 -6.49 9.36
C LEU A 158 46.97 -7.27 9.60
N GLU A 159 46.96 -8.12 10.63
CA GLU A 159 45.78 -8.92 11.00
C GLU A 159 44.63 -8.03 11.46
N GLY A 160 44.94 -6.99 12.26
CA GLY A 160 43.97 -5.98 12.66
C GLY A 160 43.32 -5.29 11.47
N LEU A 161 44.11 -4.89 10.45
CA LEU A 161 43.59 -4.18 9.28
C LEU A 161 42.63 -5.05 8.47
N ALA A 162 43.01 -6.32 8.26
CA ALA A 162 42.17 -7.28 7.54
C ALA A 162 40.81 -7.49 8.23
N LEU A 163 40.81 -7.68 9.56
CA LEU A 163 39.57 -7.84 10.31
C LEU A 163 38.73 -6.57 10.35
N VAL A 164 39.33 -5.39 10.54
CA VAL A 164 38.61 -4.11 10.52
C VAL A 164 37.88 -3.92 9.18
N LEU A 165 38.54 -4.22 8.05
CA LEU A 165 37.91 -4.13 6.73
C LEU A 165 36.73 -5.10 6.60
N LEU A 166 36.87 -6.33 7.10
CA LEU A 166 35.77 -7.31 7.14
C LEU A 166 34.59 -6.79 7.97
N PHE A 167 34.86 -6.24 9.16
CA PHE A 167 33.84 -5.66 10.03
C PHE A 167 33.13 -4.46 9.39
N LEU A 168 33.87 -3.58 8.71
CA LEU A 168 33.31 -2.47 7.97
C LEU A 168 32.40 -2.94 6.83
N ALA A 169 32.79 -3.99 6.10
CA ALA A 169 31.97 -4.59 5.06
C ALA A 169 30.65 -5.15 5.63
N VAL A 170 30.70 -5.86 6.77
CA VAL A 170 29.50 -6.38 7.44
C VAL A 170 28.60 -5.24 7.93
N CYS A 171 29.16 -4.21 8.57
CA CYS A 171 28.39 -3.04 9.01
C CYS A 171 27.74 -2.32 7.82
N ALA A 172 28.48 -2.11 6.73
CA ALA A 172 27.95 -1.49 5.51
C ALA A 172 26.82 -2.31 4.90
N PHE A 173 26.97 -3.64 4.87
CA PHE A 173 25.92 -4.55 4.40
C PHE A 173 24.67 -4.49 5.26
N LEU A 174 24.80 -4.52 6.59
CA LEU A 174 23.67 -4.41 7.52
C LEU A 174 22.94 -3.07 7.40
N ILE A 175 23.68 -1.97 7.29
CA ILE A 175 23.10 -0.63 7.06
C ILE A 175 22.39 -0.57 5.71
N SER A 176 23.00 -1.12 4.65
CA SER A 176 22.41 -1.17 3.32
C SER A 176 21.12 -1.98 3.31
N TYR A 177 21.09 -3.14 3.97
CA TYR A 177 19.91 -3.97 4.12
C TYR A 177 18.79 -3.24 4.87
N ASP A 178 19.11 -2.53 5.96
CA ASP A 178 18.13 -1.73 6.72
C ASP A 178 17.49 -0.63 5.85
N LEU A 179 18.31 0.10 5.08
CA LEU A 179 17.83 1.12 4.15
C LEU A 179 16.96 0.53 3.04
N LEU A 180 17.31 -0.64 2.50
CA LEU A 180 16.54 -1.31 1.46
C LEU A 180 15.20 -1.81 2.01
N TYR A 181 15.21 -2.44 3.18
CA TYR A 181 14.01 -2.94 3.84
C TYR A 181 12.99 -1.84 4.11
N LEU A 182 13.45 -0.67 4.58
CA LEU A 182 12.60 0.50 4.80
C LEU A 182 11.98 1.04 3.51
N ARG A 183 12.69 0.99 2.38
CA ARG A 183 12.15 1.38 1.07
C ARG A 183 11.06 0.40 0.63
N THR A 184 11.34 -0.91 0.71
CA THR A 184 10.38 -1.93 0.29
C THR A 184 9.07 -1.86 1.07
N GLN A 185 9.11 -1.61 2.37
CA GLN A 185 7.87 -1.43 3.15
C GLN A 185 7.06 -0.21 2.70
N ALA A 186 7.74 0.91 2.44
CA ALA A 186 7.07 2.12 1.95
C ALA A 186 6.40 1.89 0.58
N ASP A 187 7.10 1.20 -0.32
CA ASP A 187 6.59 0.87 -1.65
C ASP A 187 5.38 -0.09 -1.56
N GLN A 188 5.40 -1.06 -0.63
CA GLN A 188 4.27 -1.97 -0.39
C GLN A 188 3.04 -1.23 0.14
N ALA A 189 3.22 -0.34 1.13
CA ALA A 189 2.12 0.45 1.68
C ALA A 189 1.50 1.38 0.61
N GLU A 190 2.31 1.92 -0.30
CA GLU A 190 1.81 2.70 -1.43
C GLU A 190 1.04 1.82 -2.42
N SER A 191 1.54 0.63 -2.73
CA SER A 191 0.86 -0.33 -3.62
C SER A 191 -0.51 -0.75 -3.10
N GLU A 192 -0.62 -1.10 -1.81
CA GLU A 192 -1.89 -1.46 -1.18
C GLU A 192 -2.91 -0.31 -1.22
N ARG A 193 -2.44 0.91 -1.01
CA ARG A 193 -3.29 2.10 -1.11
C ARG A 193 -3.79 2.32 -2.54
N LEU A 194 -2.92 2.20 -3.54
CA LEU A 194 -3.29 2.35 -4.94
C LEU A 194 -4.29 1.27 -5.38
N LEU A 195 -4.13 0.02 -4.91
CA LEU A 195 -5.08 -1.05 -5.16
C LEU A 195 -6.46 -0.73 -4.57
N THR A 196 -6.49 -0.22 -3.35
CA THR A 196 -7.74 0.19 -2.69
C THR A 196 -8.43 1.34 -3.43
N ASP A 197 -7.66 2.36 -3.84
CA ASP A 197 -8.18 3.48 -4.63
C ASP A 197 -8.73 3.01 -5.98
N LEU A 198 -8.02 2.10 -6.68
CA LEU A 198 -8.45 1.52 -7.95
C LEU A 198 -9.73 0.69 -7.81
N GLN A 199 -9.84 -0.13 -6.76
CA GLN A 199 -11.06 -0.89 -6.46
C GLN A 199 -12.25 0.04 -6.24
N SER A 200 -12.06 1.11 -5.47
CA SER A 200 -13.13 2.10 -5.21
C SER A 200 -13.58 2.82 -6.49
N ALA A 201 -12.65 3.16 -7.38
CA ALA A 201 -12.96 3.78 -8.67
C ALA A 201 -13.69 2.80 -9.60
N HIS A 202 -13.27 1.53 -9.62
CA HIS A 202 -13.92 0.49 -10.39
C HIS A 202 -15.38 0.28 -9.93
N GLN A 203 -15.62 0.24 -8.62
CA GLN A 203 -16.97 0.11 -8.07
C GLN A 203 -17.86 1.29 -8.47
N LYS A 204 -17.36 2.53 -8.39
CA LYS A 204 -18.10 3.72 -8.84
C LYS A 204 -18.42 3.69 -10.34
N LEU A 205 -17.48 3.23 -11.17
CA LEU A 205 -17.70 3.08 -12.60
C LEU A 205 -18.78 2.02 -12.89
N GLN A 206 -18.79 0.91 -12.15
CA GLN A 206 -19.85 -0.10 -12.26
C GLN A 206 -21.21 0.47 -11.87
N GLU A 207 -21.29 1.21 -10.76
CA GLU A 207 -22.52 1.88 -10.33
C GLU A 207 -23.04 2.87 -11.39
N TYR A 208 -22.15 3.71 -11.96
CA TYR A 208 -22.53 4.62 -13.03
C TYR A 208 -22.94 3.88 -14.32
N ALA A 209 -22.30 2.77 -14.65
CA ALA A 209 -22.69 1.95 -15.79
C ALA A 209 -24.10 1.36 -15.62
N ILE A 210 -24.45 0.91 -14.41
CA ILE A 210 -25.79 0.42 -14.09
C ILE A 210 -26.81 1.56 -14.22
N GLN A 211 -26.54 2.72 -13.59
CA GLN A 211 -27.44 3.88 -13.68
C GLN A 211 -27.62 4.37 -15.12
N ALA A 212 -26.55 4.42 -15.91
CA ALA A 212 -26.61 4.79 -17.31
C ALA A 212 -27.46 3.80 -18.13
N LYS A 213 -27.33 2.50 -17.85
CA LYS A 213 -28.13 1.45 -18.50
C LYS A 213 -29.62 1.60 -18.17
N GLU A 214 -29.97 1.81 -16.90
CA GLU A 214 -31.35 2.03 -16.47
C GLU A 214 -31.96 3.28 -17.09
N LEU A 215 -31.20 4.38 -17.11
CA LEU A 215 -31.63 5.64 -17.72
C LEU A 215 -31.82 5.50 -19.24
N ALA A 216 -30.92 4.78 -19.92
CA ALA A 216 -31.06 4.47 -21.34
C ALA A 216 -32.31 3.64 -21.61
N ALA A 217 -32.55 2.57 -20.82
CA ALA A 217 -33.74 1.74 -20.94
C ALA A 217 -35.04 2.53 -20.69
N ALA A 218 -35.05 3.42 -19.69
CA ALA A 218 -36.21 4.28 -19.40
C ALA A 218 -36.48 5.29 -20.53
N ARG A 219 -35.43 5.91 -21.09
CA ARG A 219 -35.56 6.81 -22.25
C ARG A 219 -36.13 6.08 -23.45
N GLU A 220 -35.67 4.86 -23.69
CA GLU A 220 -36.13 4.06 -24.82
C GLU A 220 -37.61 3.66 -24.67
N ARG A 221 -38.03 3.20 -23.48
CA ARG A 221 -39.44 2.96 -23.19
C ARG A 221 -40.31 4.19 -23.43
N ASN A 222 -39.84 5.38 -23.04
CA ASN A 222 -40.58 6.63 -23.18
C ASN A 222 -40.60 7.14 -24.64
N ARG A 223 -39.56 6.83 -25.43
CA ARG A 223 -39.55 7.05 -26.88
C ARG A 223 -40.60 6.16 -27.55
N LEU A 224 -40.57 4.85 -27.27
CA LEU A 224 -41.51 3.87 -27.81
C LEU A 224 -42.96 4.20 -27.44
N ALA A 225 -43.23 4.59 -26.19
CA ALA A 225 -44.58 4.99 -25.76
C ALA A 225 -45.13 6.19 -26.55
N ARG A 226 -44.28 7.18 -26.87
CA ARG A 226 -44.69 8.33 -27.69
C ARG A 226 -44.93 7.95 -29.15
N GLU A 227 -44.01 7.18 -29.75
CA GLU A 227 -44.18 6.69 -31.13
C GLU A 227 -45.45 5.85 -31.29
N LEU A 228 -45.75 5.01 -30.28
CA LEU A 228 -47.02 4.28 -30.21
C LEU A 228 -48.22 5.20 -30.10
N HIS A 229 -48.20 6.18 -29.18
CA HIS A 229 -49.30 7.10 -28.98
C HIS A 229 -49.60 7.92 -30.25
N ASP A 230 -48.57 8.40 -30.93
CA ASP A 230 -48.71 9.20 -32.15
C ASP A 230 -49.29 8.35 -33.29
N SER A 231 -48.77 7.12 -33.48
CA SER A 231 -49.29 6.18 -34.49
C SER A 231 -50.75 5.81 -34.23
N VAL A 232 -51.09 5.42 -32.99
CA VAL A 232 -52.46 5.06 -32.60
C VAL A 232 -53.42 6.24 -32.77
N SER A 233 -53.02 7.43 -32.33
CA SER A 233 -53.84 8.65 -32.47
C SER A 233 -54.11 8.98 -33.93
N GLN A 234 -53.12 8.84 -34.81
CA GLN A 234 -53.26 9.06 -36.24
C GLN A 234 -54.25 8.08 -36.89
N VAL A 235 -54.17 6.79 -36.53
CA VAL A 235 -55.12 5.79 -37.04
C VAL A 235 -56.53 6.04 -36.50
N ILE A 236 -56.70 6.28 -35.20
CA ILE A 236 -58.02 6.55 -34.60
C ILE A 236 -58.66 7.79 -35.24
N PHE A 237 -57.87 8.83 -35.52
CA PHE A 237 -58.35 10.01 -36.23
C PHE A 237 -58.83 9.66 -37.65
N GLY A 238 -58.07 8.86 -38.39
CA GLY A 238 -58.46 8.37 -39.73
C GLY A 238 -59.77 7.56 -39.70
N ILE A 239 -59.88 6.61 -38.77
CA ILE A 239 -61.11 5.82 -38.54
C ILE A 239 -62.30 6.74 -38.25
N THR A 240 -62.11 7.73 -37.37
CA THR A 240 -63.17 8.68 -36.99
C THR A 240 -63.64 9.50 -38.20
N LEU A 241 -62.71 10.01 -39.01
CA LEU A 241 -63.02 10.81 -40.19
C LEU A 241 -63.75 9.98 -41.26
N THR A 242 -63.31 8.74 -41.51
CA THR A 242 -63.97 7.84 -42.46
C THR A 242 -65.36 7.43 -41.98
N ALA A 243 -65.55 7.20 -40.68
CA ALA A 243 -66.87 6.94 -40.09
C ALA A 243 -67.82 8.14 -40.24
N GLN A 244 -67.32 9.37 -40.05
CA GLN A 244 -68.10 10.58 -40.31
C GLN A 244 -68.45 10.72 -41.80
N SER A 245 -67.53 10.40 -42.71
CA SER A 245 -67.77 10.40 -44.15
C SER A 245 -68.82 9.36 -44.56
N ALA A 246 -68.78 8.15 -43.98
CA ALA A 246 -69.79 7.12 -44.21
C ALA A 246 -71.20 7.58 -43.81
N ARG A 247 -71.32 8.28 -42.66
CA ARG A 247 -72.59 8.88 -42.21
C ARG A 247 -73.11 9.94 -43.20
N LEU A 248 -72.24 10.79 -43.73
CA LEU A 248 -72.60 11.82 -44.72
C LEU A 248 -73.08 11.21 -46.05
N PHE A 249 -72.45 10.12 -46.52
CA PHE A 249 -72.86 9.44 -47.75
C PHE A 249 -74.18 8.67 -47.61
N MET A 250 -74.55 8.23 -46.40
CA MET A 250 -75.81 7.52 -46.13
C MET A 250 -77.05 8.32 -46.54
N GLU A 251 -77.00 9.65 -46.43
CA GLU A 251 -78.10 10.55 -46.80
C GLU A 251 -78.06 11.01 -48.27
N ARG A 252 -76.88 11.01 -48.90
CA ARG A 252 -76.65 11.62 -50.23
C ARG A 252 -76.36 10.62 -51.35
N GLU A 253 -75.55 9.60 -51.09
CA GLU A 253 -75.10 8.58 -52.05
C GLU A 253 -74.95 7.21 -51.34
N PRO A 254 -76.06 6.47 -51.11
CA PRO A 254 -76.05 5.22 -50.35
C PRO A 254 -75.14 4.13 -50.93
N SER A 255 -74.93 4.14 -52.26
CA SER A 255 -74.06 3.20 -52.96
C SER A 255 -72.59 3.28 -52.53
N ARG A 256 -72.13 4.43 -52.02
CA ARG A 256 -70.74 4.64 -51.57
C ARG A 256 -70.50 4.32 -50.10
N VAL A 257 -71.56 3.99 -49.35
CA VAL A 257 -71.45 3.63 -47.93
C VAL A 257 -70.66 2.33 -47.75
N THR A 258 -70.89 1.35 -48.62
CA THR A 258 -70.17 0.06 -48.61
C THR A 258 -68.66 0.26 -48.74
N ASP A 259 -68.22 1.09 -49.70
CA ASP A 259 -66.80 1.41 -49.88
C ASP A 259 -66.15 2.07 -48.64
N GLN A 260 -66.91 2.90 -47.90
CA GLN A 260 -66.41 3.52 -46.67
C GLN A 260 -66.34 2.53 -45.50
N ILE A 261 -67.27 1.59 -45.43
CA ILE A 261 -67.27 0.51 -44.44
C ILE A 261 -66.09 -0.45 -44.71
N ASP A 262 -65.83 -0.79 -45.97
CA ASP A 262 -64.68 -1.63 -46.36
C ASP A 262 -63.35 -0.93 -46.01
N ARG A 263 -63.23 0.37 -46.31
CA ARG A 263 -62.07 1.18 -45.86
C ARG A 263 -61.91 1.21 -44.34
N LEU A 264 -63.01 1.31 -43.60
CA LEU A 264 -62.98 1.23 -42.14
C LEU A 264 -62.45 -0.12 -41.66
N GLN A 265 -62.93 -1.22 -42.22
CA GLN A 265 -62.45 -2.56 -41.88
C GLN A 265 -60.97 -2.75 -42.21
N GLU A 266 -60.52 -2.25 -43.36
CA GLU A 266 -59.13 -2.32 -43.81
C GLU A 266 -58.20 -1.51 -42.89
N MET A 267 -58.55 -0.25 -42.58
CA MET A 267 -57.79 0.59 -41.66
C MET A 267 -57.74 0.00 -40.25
N THR A 268 -58.85 -0.55 -39.76
CA THR A 268 -58.91 -1.13 -38.39
C THR A 268 -58.10 -2.42 -38.31
N SER A 269 -58.16 -3.26 -39.35
CA SER A 269 -57.36 -4.50 -39.43
C SER A 269 -55.87 -4.20 -39.56
N GLY A 270 -55.51 -3.21 -40.38
CA GLY A 270 -54.13 -2.72 -40.52
C GLY A 270 -53.57 -2.16 -39.21
N ALA A 271 -54.37 -1.36 -38.50
CA ALA A 271 -54.01 -0.81 -37.20
C ALA A 271 -53.76 -1.89 -36.14
N LEU A 272 -54.63 -2.90 -36.09
CA LEU A 272 -54.50 -4.01 -35.15
C LEU A 272 -53.24 -4.84 -35.44
N SER A 273 -52.90 -5.03 -36.71
CA SER A 273 -51.66 -5.71 -37.14
C SER A 273 -50.41 -4.92 -36.71
N GLN A 274 -50.37 -3.62 -36.98
CA GLN A 274 -49.26 -2.75 -36.57
C GLN A 274 -49.06 -2.71 -35.06
N LEU A 275 -50.16 -2.58 -34.30
CA LEU A 275 -50.13 -2.62 -32.83
C LEU A 275 -49.58 -3.95 -32.29
N ARG A 276 -50.01 -5.09 -32.86
CA ARG A 276 -49.49 -6.41 -32.46
C ARG A 276 -48.01 -6.56 -32.75
N SER A 277 -47.54 -6.09 -33.92
CA SER A 277 -46.13 -6.13 -34.28
C SER A 277 -45.27 -5.32 -33.32
N LEU A 278 -45.72 -4.11 -32.96
CA LEU A 278 -44.98 -3.24 -32.04
C LEU A 278 -44.96 -3.77 -30.59
N ILE A 279 -46.07 -4.37 -30.13
CA ILE A 279 -46.12 -5.02 -28.80
C ILE A 279 -45.15 -6.21 -28.75
N SER A 280 -44.98 -6.95 -29.86
CA SER A 280 -44.01 -8.04 -29.96
C SER A 280 -42.56 -7.55 -29.82
N GLU A 281 -42.21 -6.39 -30.38
CA GLU A 281 -40.86 -5.80 -30.24
C GLU A 281 -40.56 -5.30 -28.82
N LEU A 282 -41.60 -4.94 -28.06
CA LEU A 282 -41.50 -4.48 -26.67
C LEU A 282 -41.34 -5.62 -25.64
N HIS A 283 -41.69 -6.85 -26.02
CA HIS A 283 -41.56 -8.06 -25.19
C HIS A 283 -40.79 -9.15 -25.94
N PRO A 284 -39.48 -8.99 -26.19
CA PRO A 284 -38.67 -10.09 -26.65
C PRO A 284 -38.57 -11.13 -25.52
N GLN A 285 -39.04 -12.35 -25.78
CA GLN A 285 -38.75 -13.51 -24.93
C GLN A 285 -37.28 -13.90 -25.04
#